data_AF-A0A2A4QVG8-F1
#
_entry.id   AF-A0A2A4QVG8-F1
#
_cell.length_a   1.000
_cell.length_b   1.000
_cell.length_c   1.000
_cell.angle_alpha   90.00
_cell.angle_beta   90.00
_cell.angle_gamma   90.00
#
_symmetry.space_group_name_H-M   'P 1'
#
loop_
_entity.id
_entity.type
_entity.pdbx_description
1 polymer ?
#
loop_
_entity_poly.entity_id
_entity_poly.type
_entity_poly.pdbx_seq_one_letter_code
_entity_poly.pdbx_strand_id
1 'polypeptide(L)'
;MNVKNKNIAGPTLKQCNRHAFVTTALIGALAFARSEGGVLAPAQFVWLRGHDRPLWYPLNNLGRQAFHAEAMGAMSHYRAEKQVQRPIPKSMVIDAVKVLDAFLNDKIASSPIPQLDFSMLKNKKAPSKNKGVMKPAGT
;
A
#
# COMPACT_ATOMS: atom_id res chain seq x y z
N MET A 1 16.42 -11.34 16.85
CA MET A 1 17.29 -10.18 16.56
C MET A 1 17.16 -9.21 17.73
N ASN A 2 18.19 -9.08 18.57
CA ASN A 2 18.09 -8.32 19.82
C ASN A 2 18.38 -6.83 19.55
N VAL A 3 17.35 -6.00 19.64
CA VAL A 3 17.42 -4.53 19.46
C VAL A 3 18.39 -3.83 20.43
N LYS A 4 18.86 -4.52 21.47
CA LYS A 4 19.88 -4.02 22.42
C LYS A 4 21.33 -4.08 21.89
N ASN A 5 21.58 -4.69 20.72
CA ASN A 5 22.93 -4.72 20.15
C ASN A 5 23.30 -3.36 19.57
N LYS A 6 24.16 -2.63 20.30
CA LYS A 6 24.60 -1.26 19.97
C LYS A 6 25.22 -1.13 18.58
N ASN A 7 25.86 -2.19 18.08
CA ASN A 7 26.54 -2.19 16.78
C ASN A 7 25.56 -2.12 15.60
N ILE A 8 24.33 -2.63 15.77
CA ILE A 8 23.30 -2.64 14.73
C ILE A 8 22.31 -1.48 14.95
N ALA A 9 21.97 -1.22 16.21
CA ALA A 9 21.03 -0.17 16.57
C ALA A 9 21.58 1.23 16.27
N GLY A 10 22.87 1.48 16.54
CA GLY A 10 23.49 2.79 16.33
C GLY A 10 23.39 3.29 14.88
N PRO A 11 23.88 2.52 13.89
CA PRO A 11 23.78 2.90 12.47
C PRO A 11 22.33 3.06 11.98
N THR A 12 21.43 2.19 12.42
CA THR A 12 20.01 2.25 12.06
C THR A 12 19.35 3.52 12.60
N LEU A 13 19.59 3.84 13.88
CA LEU A 13 19.10 5.07 14.51
C LEU A 13 19.68 6.32 13.84
N LYS A 14 20.94 6.28 13.42
CA LYS A 14 21.55 7.39 12.65
C LYS A 14 20.80 7.65 11.35
N GLN A 15 20.29 6.62 10.67
CA GLN A 15 19.45 6.80 9.49
C GLN A 15 18.05 7.29 9.83
N CYS A 16 17.44 6.75 10.88
CA CYS A 16 16.13 7.21 11.36
C CYS A 16 16.15 8.72 11.71
N ASN A 17 17.24 9.20 12.32
CA ASN A 17 17.40 10.60 12.72
C ASN A 17 17.56 11.58 11.54
N ARG A 18 17.69 11.09 10.29
CA ARG A 18 17.66 11.94 9.09
C ARG A 18 16.25 12.29 8.63
N HIS A 19 15.24 11.79 9.34
CA HIS A 19 13.84 11.89 8.99
C HIS A 19 13.05 12.52 10.14
N ALA A 20 12.14 13.43 9.83
CA ALA A 20 11.33 14.16 10.81
C ALA A 20 10.10 13.39 11.25
N PHE A 21 9.60 12.46 10.42
CA PHE A 21 8.38 11.70 10.70
C PHE A 21 8.70 10.23 10.97
N VAL A 22 7.89 9.60 11.83
CA VAL A 22 8.06 8.17 12.17
C VAL A 22 7.96 7.29 10.93
N THR A 23 7.00 7.58 10.04
CA THR A 23 6.82 6.83 8.78
C THR A 23 8.06 6.94 7.90
N THR A 24 8.61 8.13 7.68
CA THR A 24 9.81 8.33 6.84
C THR A 24 11.07 7.78 7.49
N ALA A 25 11.18 7.85 8.83
CA ALA A 25 12.24 7.21 9.59
C ALA A 25 12.22 5.68 9.44
N LEU A 26 11.04 5.05 9.51
CA LEU A 26 10.90 3.60 9.33
C LEU A 26 11.17 3.17 7.88
N ILE A 27 10.80 3.99 6.88
CA ILE A 27 11.18 3.76 5.49
C ILE A 27 12.71 3.83 5.33
N GLY A 28 13.37 4.81 5.96
CA GLY A 28 14.82 4.94 5.97
C GLY A 28 15.52 3.77 6.67
N ALA A 29 14.98 3.32 7.81
CA ALA A 29 15.45 2.14 8.53
C ALA A 29 15.35 0.87 7.66
N LEU A 30 14.22 0.70 6.97
CA LEU A 30 14.01 -0.42 6.05
C LEU A 30 14.99 -0.37 4.85
N ALA A 31 15.25 0.83 4.31
CA ALA A 31 16.22 1.01 3.24
C ALA A 31 17.64 0.63 3.68
N PHE A 32 18.03 1.05 4.89
CA PHE A 32 19.31 0.68 5.49
C PHE A 32 19.41 -0.81 5.80
N ALA A 33 18.36 -1.41 6.34
CA ALA A 33 18.31 -2.85 6.58
C ALA A 33 18.50 -3.65 5.28
N ARG A 34 17.96 -3.14 4.15
CA ARG A 34 18.16 -3.75 2.83
C ARG A 34 19.56 -3.56 2.25
N SER A 35 20.27 -2.48 2.59
CA SER A 35 21.64 -2.27 2.13
C SER A 35 22.64 -3.13 2.89
N GLU A 36 22.47 -3.27 4.21
CA GLU A 36 23.41 -4.00 5.07
C GLU A 36 23.08 -5.49 5.21
N GLY A 37 21.78 -5.82 5.33
CA GLY A 37 21.31 -7.16 5.71
C GLY A 37 20.75 -7.99 4.56
N GLY A 38 20.78 -7.47 3.32
CA GLY A 38 20.25 -8.17 2.15
C GLY A 38 18.73 -8.04 2.00
N VAL A 39 18.06 -9.13 1.62
CA VAL A 39 16.64 -9.08 1.23
C VAL A 39 15.72 -9.01 2.45
N LEU A 40 15.11 -7.84 2.67
CA LEU A 40 14.02 -7.66 3.63
C LEU A 40 12.69 -7.40 2.88
N ALA A 41 12.02 -8.49 2.53
CA ALA A 41 10.79 -8.46 1.75
C ALA A 41 9.58 -8.03 2.62
N PRO A 42 8.62 -7.26 2.06
CA PRO A 42 7.39 -6.91 2.79
C PRO A 42 6.58 -8.13 3.27
N ALA A 43 6.79 -9.30 2.65
CA ALA A 43 6.21 -10.57 3.07
C ALA A 43 6.49 -10.92 4.55
N GLN A 44 7.62 -10.46 5.10
CA GLN A 44 8.02 -10.74 6.48
C GLN A 44 7.20 -9.98 7.53
N PHE A 45 6.49 -8.92 7.12
CA PHE A 45 5.67 -8.11 8.01
C PHE A 45 4.25 -7.90 7.47
N VAL A 46 3.67 -8.90 6.78
CA VAL A 46 2.31 -8.84 6.22
C VAL A 46 1.23 -8.56 7.28
N TRP A 47 1.44 -9.04 8.50
CA TRP A 47 0.56 -8.76 9.65
C TRP A 47 0.39 -7.26 9.91
N LEU A 48 1.37 -6.44 9.52
CA LEU A 48 1.32 -4.99 9.67
C LEU A 48 0.16 -4.38 8.86
N ARG A 49 -0.26 -4.99 7.76
CA ARG A 49 -1.42 -4.53 6.98
C ARG A 49 -2.71 -4.50 7.82
N GLY A 50 -2.87 -5.47 8.74
CA GLY A 50 -4.02 -5.54 9.63
C GLY A 50 -3.89 -4.65 10.86
N HIS A 51 -2.66 -4.34 11.28
CA HIS A 51 -2.38 -3.54 12.48
C HIS A 51 -2.27 -2.03 12.18
N ASP A 52 -1.48 -1.66 11.17
CA ASP A 52 -1.23 -0.28 10.76
C ASP A 52 -1.12 -0.20 9.23
N ARG A 53 -2.28 0.06 8.61
CA ARG A 53 -2.41 0.19 7.17
C ARG A 53 -1.69 1.44 6.61
N PRO A 54 -1.80 2.63 7.24
CA PRO A 54 -1.03 3.82 6.84
C PRO A 54 0.48 3.62 6.82
N LEU A 55 1.04 2.76 7.69
CA LEU A 55 2.47 2.43 7.70
C LEU A 55 2.84 1.32 6.71
N TRP A 56 1.96 0.33 6.53
CA TRP A 56 2.20 -0.79 5.61
C TRP A 56 2.46 -0.35 4.17
N TYR A 57 1.63 0.53 3.61
CA TYR A 57 1.75 0.92 2.20
C TYR A 57 3.03 1.71 1.89
N PRO A 58 3.47 2.70 2.68
CA PRO A 58 4.76 3.36 2.47
C PRO A 58 5.94 2.40 2.53
N LEU A 59 5.96 1.46 3.48
CA LEU A 59 7.03 0.45 3.57
C LEU A 59 7.02 -0.51 2.38
N ASN A 60 5.83 -0.91 1.90
CA ASN A 60 5.70 -1.76 0.71
C ASN A 60 6.14 -1.04 -0.57
N ASN A 61 5.92 0.27 -0.66
CA ASN A 61 6.30 1.11 -1.79
C ASN A 61 7.79 1.40 -1.89
N LEU A 62 8.58 1.12 -0.85
CA LEU A 62 10.02 1.30 -0.90
C LEU A 62 10.65 0.42 -1.98
N GLY A 63 11.21 1.06 -3.01
CA GLY A 63 11.81 0.43 -4.19
C GLY A 63 10.91 0.40 -5.43
N ARG A 64 9.65 0.83 -5.31
CA ARG A 64 8.73 0.97 -6.45
C ARG A 64 8.87 2.35 -7.09
N GLN A 65 8.50 2.46 -8.37
CA GLN A 65 8.40 3.75 -9.08
C GLN A 65 6.97 4.30 -9.09
N ALA A 66 5.96 3.41 -9.08
CA ALA A 66 4.55 3.75 -8.91
C ALA A 66 4.11 3.41 -7.48
N PHE A 67 3.38 4.32 -6.85
CA PHE A 67 2.99 4.21 -5.45
C PHE A 67 1.48 4.03 -5.30
N HIS A 68 1.08 3.31 -4.24
CA HIS A 68 -0.30 3.33 -3.77
C HIS A 68 -0.73 4.75 -3.36
N ALA A 69 -1.95 5.16 -3.74
CA ALA A 69 -2.47 6.50 -3.49
C ALA A 69 -2.38 6.92 -2.01
N GLU A 70 -2.75 6.02 -1.09
CA GLU A 70 -2.71 6.21 0.37
C GLU A 70 -1.29 6.55 0.89
N ALA A 71 -0.24 6.11 0.20
CA ALA A 71 1.15 6.26 0.61
C ALA A 71 1.93 7.32 -0.16
N MET A 72 1.35 7.95 -1.19
CA MET A 72 2.06 8.92 -2.04
C MET A 72 2.57 10.11 -1.24
N GLY A 73 1.79 10.63 -0.29
CA GLY A 73 2.19 11.75 0.56
C GLY A 73 3.44 11.44 1.40
N ALA A 74 3.43 10.32 2.11
CA ALA A 74 4.57 9.86 2.91
C ALA A 74 5.81 9.61 2.03
N MET A 75 5.61 9.05 0.83
CA MET A 75 6.71 8.74 -0.08
C MET A 75 7.30 9.98 -0.76
N SER A 76 6.48 10.98 -1.06
CA SER A 76 6.92 12.30 -1.53
C SER A 76 7.77 13.00 -0.46
N HIS A 77 7.32 12.98 0.79
CA HIS A 77 8.09 13.56 1.88
C HIS A 77 9.40 12.82 2.14
N TYR A 78 9.38 11.49 2.17
CA TYR A 78 10.59 10.67 2.28
C TYR A 78 11.60 10.95 1.16
N ARG A 79 11.13 11.13 -0.08
CA ARG A 79 11.99 11.50 -1.21
C ARG A 79 12.65 12.86 -1.00
N ALA A 80 11.90 13.86 -0.54
CA ALA A 80 12.43 15.18 -0.23
C ALA A 80 13.50 15.12 0.88
N GLU A 81 13.22 14.43 1.98
CA GLU A 81 14.20 14.25 3.07
C GLU A 81 15.45 13.49 2.60
N LYS A 82 15.27 12.46 1.75
CA LYS A 82 16.38 11.70 1.17
C LYS A 82 17.24 12.57 0.23
N GLN A 83 16.66 13.53 -0.49
CA GLN A 83 17.43 14.45 -1.33
C GLN A 83 18.25 15.42 -0.49
N VAL A 84 17.69 15.94 0.60
CA VAL A 84 18.36 16.95 1.44
C VAL A 84 19.24 16.32 2.54
N GLN A 85 19.12 15.01 2.77
CA GLN A 85 19.86 14.25 3.80
C GLN A 85 19.71 14.81 5.22
N ARG A 86 18.58 15.48 5.49
CA ARG A 86 18.24 16.08 6.80
C ARG A 86 16.75 15.97 7.06
N PRO A 87 16.33 15.94 8.33
CA PRO A 87 14.91 15.94 8.68
C PRO A 87 14.26 17.27 8.27
N ILE A 88 13.08 17.21 7.68
CA ILE A 88 12.31 18.40 7.29
C ILE A 88 11.00 18.39 8.11
N PRO A 89 10.87 19.21 9.17
CA PRO A 89 9.66 19.23 9.99
C PRO A 89 8.39 19.63 9.22
N LYS A 90 8.55 20.41 8.15
CA LYS A 90 7.46 20.80 7.27
C LYS A 90 7.17 19.66 6.28
N SER A 91 5.91 19.24 6.20
CA SER A 91 5.49 18.22 5.25
C SER A 91 5.68 18.68 3.80
N MET A 92 6.36 17.85 3.01
CA MET A 92 6.66 18.09 1.58
C MET A 92 5.86 17.09 0.75
N VAL A 93 4.59 17.40 0.51
CA VAL A 93 3.64 16.53 -0.21
C VAL A 93 3.25 17.07 -1.59
N ILE A 94 3.82 18.21 -1.99
CA ILE A 94 3.44 18.92 -3.21
C ILE A 94 3.63 18.06 -4.47
N ASP A 95 4.65 17.21 -4.50
CA ASP A 95 4.91 16.35 -5.66
C ASP A 95 3.83 15.26 -5.78
N ALA A 96 3.34 14.74 -4.66
CA ALA A 96 2.22 13.80 -4.67
C ALA A 96 0.94 14.45 -5.21
N VAL A 97 0.69 15.72 -4.84
CA VAL A 97 -0.47 16.48 -5.35
C VAL A 97 -0.34 16.71 -6.85
N LYS A 98 0.82 17.14 -7.34
CA LYS A 98 1.08 17.36 -8.78
C LYS A 98 0.86 16.08 -9.60
N VAL A 99 1.35 14.93 -9.10
CA VAL A 99 1.16 13.65 -9.78
C VAL A 99 -0.31 13.25 -9.82
N LEU A 100 -1.04 13.46 -8.73
CA LEU A 100 -2.47 13.15 -8.67
C LEU A 100 -3.27 14.06 -9.60
N ASP A 101 -2.97 15.35 -9.63
CA ASP A 101 -3.59 16.32 -10.54
C ASP A 101 -3.32 15.96 -12.01
N ALA A 102 -2.08 15.62 -12.36
CA ALA A 102 -1.73 15.14 -13.68
C ALA A 102 -2.51 13.86 -14.06
N PHE A 103 -2.64 12.91 -13.12
CA PHE A 103 -3.40 11.68 -13.34
C PHE A 103 -4.90 11.93 -13.55
N LEU A 104 -5.50 12.83 -12.76
CA LEU A 104 -6.93 13.16 -12.88
C LEU A 104 -7.27 13.92 -14.16
N ASN A 105 -6.32 14.71 -14.69
CA ASN A 105 -6.48 15.44 -15.94
C ASN A 105 -6.22 14.57 -17.19
N ASP A 106 -5.58 13.40 -17.03
CA ASP A 106 -5.36 12.46 -18.12
C ASP A 106 -6.62 11.63 -18.39
N LYS A 107 -7.34 11.98 -19.47
CA LYS A 107 -8.60 11.34 -19.86
C LYS A 107 -8.50 9.82 -20.08
N ILE A 108 -7.34 9.32 -20.48
CA ILE A 108 -7.15 7.88 -20.73
C ILE A 108 -6.97 7.16 -19.40
N ALA A 109 -6.09 7.66 -18.54
CA ALA A 109 -5.80 7.06 -17.24
C ALA A 109 -6.95 7.22 -16.22
N SER A 110 -7.67 8.35 -16.28
CA SER A 110 -8.80 8.67 -15.41
C SER A 110 -10.15 8.19 -15.94
N SER A 111 -10.16 7.37 -17.00
CA SER A 111 -11.41 6.92 -17.61
C SER A 111 -12.30 6.20 -16.58
N PRO A 112 -13.58 6.57 -16.46
CA PRO A 112 -14.47 5.93 -15.50
C PRO A 112 -14.62 4.45 -15.82
N ILE A 113 -14.76 3.64 -14.77
CA ILE A 113 -15.01 2.20 -14.93
C ILE A 113 -16.27 2.05 -15.79
N PRO A 114 -16.22 1.29 -16.90
CA PRO A 114 -17.39 1.09 -17.75
C PRO A 114 -18.49 0.47 -16.90
N GLN A 115 -19.70 1.02 -17.00
CA GLN A 115 -20.82 0.46 -16.26
C GLN A 115 -21.11 -0.95 -16.79
N LEU A 116 -21.18 -1.91 -15.88
CA LEU A 116 -21.53 -3.29 -16.22
C LEU A 116 -23.00 -3.34 -16.58
N ASP A 117 -23.31 -3.72 -17.81
CA ASP A 117 -24.68 -3.96 -18.23
C ASP A 117 -25.17 -5.30 -17.65
N PHE A 118 -25.95 -5.21 -16.57
CA PHE A 118 -26.57 -6.38 -15.93
C PHE A 118 -27.91 -6.77 -16.59
N SER A 119 -28.29 -6.19 -17.73
CA SER A 119 -29.52 -6.53 -18.47
C SER A 119 -29.66 -8.02 -18.75
N MET A 120 -28.53 -8.70 -19.04
CA MET A 120 -28.46 -10.13 -19.33
C MET A 120 -28.67 -11.05 -18.12
N LEU A 121 -28.60 -10.53 -16.88
CA LEU A 121 -28.84 -11.32 -15.65
C LEU A 121 -30.32 -11.42 -15.28
N LYS A 122 -31.19 -10.55 -15.81
CA LYS A 122 -32.64 -10.62 -15.58
C LYS A 122 -33.32 -11.81 -16.27
N ASN A 123 -32.66 -12.45 -17.25
CA ASN A 123 -33.21 -13.57 -18.03
C ASN A 123 -32.86 -14.97 -17.50
N LYS A 124 -32.36 -15.10 -16.27
CA LYS A 124 -32.43 -16.40 -15.58
C LYS A 124 -33.86 -16.58 -15.08
N LYS A 125 -34.73 -17.14 -15.92
CA LYS A 125 -35.95 -17.82 -15.44
C LYS A 125 -35.52 -18.68 -14.25
N ALA A 126 -36.07 -18.42 -13.07
CA ALA A 126 -35.87 -19.29 -11.91
C ALA A 126 -36.11 -20.74 -12.37
N PRO A 127 -35.31 -21.72 -11.93
CA PRO A 127 -35.56 -23.10 -12.29
C PRO A 127 -37.02 -23.40 -11.97
N SER A 128 -37.79 -23.75 -12.99
CA SER A 128 -39.17 -24.19 -12.86
C SER A 128 -39.20 -25.23 -11.75
N LYS A 129 -39.88 -24.93 -10.63
CA LYS A 129 -40.17 -25.94 -9.62
C LYS A 129 -40.86 -27.09 -10.35
N ASN A 130 -40.19 -28.23 -10.49
CA ASN A 130 -40.79 -29.44 -11.03
C ASN A 130 -42.01 -29.78 -10.17
N LYS A 131 -43.22 -29.47 -10.64
CA LYS A 131 -44.46 -30.08 -10.16
C LYS A 131 -44.47 -31.51 -10.70
N GLY A 132 -43.89 -32.44 -9.96
CA GLY A 132 -43.86 -33.84 -10.40
C GLY A 132 -42.91 -34.74 -9.63
N VAL A 133 -43.05 -34.81 -8.30
CA VAL A 133 -42.70 -36.02 -7.57
C VAL A 133 -43.97 -36.44 -6.84
N MET A 134 -44.75 -37.31 -7.48
CA MET A 134 -45.87 -37.99 -6.82
C MET A 134 -45.25 -39.11 -6.00
N LYS A 135 -45.27 -38.98 -4.67
CA LYS A 135 -44.89 -40.08 -3.77
C LYS A 135 -45.96 -41.18 -3.89
N PRO A 136 -45.60 -42.46 -4.02
CA PRO A 136 -46.57 -43.53 -4.01
C PRO A 136 -47.22 -43.64 -2.62
N ALA A 137 -48.55 -43.70 -2.59
CA ALA A 137 -49.29 -44.11 -1.40
C ALA A 137 -49.13 -45.64 -1.26
N GLY A 138 -48.74 -46.11 -0.08
CA GLY A 138 -48.47 -47.52 0.15
C GLY A 138 -49.70 -48.41 -0.09
N THR A 139 -49.52 -49.49 -0.83
CA THR A 139 -49.40 -50.89 -0.39
C THR A 139 -48.88 -51.68 -1.58
#